data_AF-A0A847QGA6-F1
#
_entry.id   AF-A0A847QGA6-F1
#
_cell.length_a   1.000
_cell.length_b   1.000
_cell.length_c   1.000
_cell.angle_alpha   90.00
_cell.angle_beta   90.00
_cell.angle_gamma   90.00
#
_symmetry.space_group_name_H-M   'P 1'
#
loop_
_entity.id
_entity.type
_entity.pdbx_description
1 polymer ?
#
loop_
_entity_poly.entity_id
_entity_poly.type
_entity_poly.pdbx_seq_one_letter_code
_entity_poly.pdbx_strand_id
1 'polypeptide(L)'
;MDERPIGWSFWSKLNPNLTFRLLLIIIFLILIAVGNAFSVYDSLIKQDITTASYSFISILLYIIPAYGLFKLRNWARRFELVFSFILIGLGIIMLLFDSVISGLFIITTHGLIAMYLLSSECKRALGIKN
;
A
#
# COMPACT_ATOMS: atom_id res chain seq x y z
N MET A 1 -20.30 -32.73 -11.11
CA MET A 1 -20.79 -31.45 -10.56
C MET A 1 -19.60 -30.81 -9.88
N ASP A 2 -19.05 -29.77 -10.49
CA ASP A 2 -17.88 -29.04 -10.01
C ASP A 2 -18.31 -28.15 -8.83
N GLU A 3 -18.24 -28.67 -7.61
CA GLU A 3 -18.34 -27.82 -6.41
C GLU A 3 -17.02 -27.06 -6.25
N ARG A 4 -16.82 -26.04 -7.09
CA ARG A 4 -15.69 -25.12 -6.90
C ARG A 4 -15.98 -24.30 -5.65
N PRO A 5 -15.06 -24.25 -4.67
CA PRO A 5 -15.27 -23.50 -3.45
C PRO A 5 -15.58 -22.05 -3.79
N ILE A 6 -16.50 -21.43 -3.05
CA ILE A 6 -17.12 -20.11 -3.33
C ILE A 6 -16.07 -18.98 -3.52
N GLY A 7 -14.83 -19.17 -3.09
CA GLY A 7 -13.71 -18.25 -3.35
C GLY A 7 -13.05 -18.35 -4.73
N TRP A 8 -13.13 -19.47 -5.45
CA TRP A 8 -12.37 -19.71 -6.69
C TRP A 8 -12.77 -18.79 -7.85
N SER A 9 -14.03 -18.34 -7.89
CA SER A 9 -14.53 -17.37 -8.87
C SER A 9 -13.91 -15.97 -8.70
N PHE A 10 -13.55 -15.61 -7.46
CA PHE A 10 -12.84 -14.36 -7.18
C PHE A 10 -11.36 -14.47 -7.56
N TRP A 11 -10.72 -15.59 -7.20
CA TRP A 11 -9.32 -15.86 -7.54
C TRP A 11 -9.07 -16.02 -9.04
N SER A 12 -10.02 -16.56 -9.81
CA SER A 12 -9.88 -16.66 -11.28
C SER A 12 -9.99 -15.31 -12.01
N LYS A 13 -10.55 -14.29 -11.36
CA LYS A 13 -10.57 -12.89 -11.85
C LYS A 13 -9.35 -12.09 -11.40
N LEU A 14 -8.61 -12.58 -10.38
CA LEU A 14 -7.34 -12.00 -9.99
C LEU A 14 -6.29 -12.28 -11.08
N ASN A 15 -5.46 -11.28 -11.35
CA ASN A 15 -4.45 -11.34 -12.39
C ASN A 15 -3.51 -12.54 -12.11
N PRO A 16 -3.36 -13.53 -13.01
CA PRO A 16 -2.68 -14.80 -12.70
C PRO A 16 -1.20 -14.63 -12.34
N ASN A 17 -0.61 -13.48 -12.68
CA ASN A 17 0.77 -13.13 -12.34
C ASN A 17 0.91 -12.40 -10.99
N LEU A 18 -0.19 -12.15 -10.28
CA LEU A 18 -0.20 -11.42 -9.03
C LEU A 18 0.19 -12.35 -7.88
N THR A 19 1.41 -12.16 -7.36
CA THR A 19 1.87 -12.98 -6.25
C THR A 19 1.10 -12.66 -4.97
N PHE A 20 1.02 -13.64 -4.07
CA PHE A 20 0.39 -13.47 -2.76
C PHE A 20 0.98 -12.31 -1.94
N ARG A 21 2.31 -12.14 -1.97
CA ARG A 21 3.00 -11.02 -1.29
C ARG A 21 2.57 -9.66 -1.85
N LEU A 22 2.46 -9.53 -3.17
CA LEU A 22 1.98 -8.30 -3.81
C LEU A 22 0.51 -8.03 -3.45
N LEU A 23 -0.32 -9.07 -3.38
CA LEU A 23 -1.71 -8.95 -2.95
C LEU A 23 -1.81 -8.39 -1.52
N LEU A 24 -0.99 -8.91 -0.59
CA LEU A 24 -0.95 -8.41 0.78
C LEU A 24 -0.57 -6.93 0.84
N ILE A 25 0.40 -6.50 0.03
CA ILE A 25 0.77 -5.08 -0.07
C ILE A 25 -0.41 -4.26 -0.57
N ILE A 26 -1.07 -4.69 -1.64
CA ILE A 26 -2.24 -3.98 -2.20
C ILE A 26 -3.35 -3.85 -1.16
N ILE A 27 -3.67 -4.94 -0.44
CA ILE A 27 -4.68 -4.94 0.63
C ILE A 27 -4.28 -3.98 1.75
N PHE A 28 -3.01 -3.99 2.15
CA PHE A 28 -2.49 -3.10 3.17
C PHE A 28 -2.62 -1.62 2.77
N LEU A 29 -2.25 -1.26 1.54
CA LEU A 29 -2.41 0.10 1.02
C LEU A 29 -3.89 0.52 0.99
N ILE A 30 -4.79 -0.38 0.57
CA ILE A 30 -6.24 -0.13 0.58
C ILE A 30 -6.75 0.06 2.01
N LEU A 31 -6.28 -0.73 2.97
CA LEU A 31 -6.68 -0.61 4.37
C LEU A 31 -6.29 0.76 4.94
N ILE A 32 -5.09 1.24 4.63
CA ILE A 32 -4.66 2.58 5.03
C ILE A 32 -5.55 3.65 4.38
N ALA A 33 -5.83 3.53 3.08
CA ALA A 33 -6.72 4.47 2.38
C ALA A 33 -8.12 4.52 3.03
N VAL A 34 -8.68 3.36 3.39
CA VAL A 34 -9.97 3.28 4.10
C VAL A 34 -9.88 3.94 5.49
N GLY A 35 -8.81 3.70 6.25
CA GLY A 35 -8.58 4.37 7.53
C GLY A 35 -8.54 5.90 7.39
N ASN A 36 -7.88 6.41 6.34
CA ASN A 36 -7.84 7.83 6.06
C ASN A 36 -9.21 8.37 5.59
N ALA A 37 -10.03 7.58 4.90
CA ALA A 37 -11.40 7.97 4.55
C ALA A 37 -12.28 8.21 5.79
N PHE A 38 -12.15 7.35 6.81
CA PHE A 38 -12.80 7.59 8.10
C PHE A 38 -12.27 8.85 8.78
N SER A 39 -10.95 9.09 8.72
CA SER A 39 -10.34 10.31 9.25
C SER A 39 -10.83 11.58 8.55
N VAL A 40 -11.05 11.55 7.22
CA VAL A 40 -11.67 12.69 6.50
C VAL A 40 -13.06 12.97 7.05
N TYR A 41 -13.91 11.95 7.20
CA TYR A 41 -15.26 12.11 7.72
C TYR A 41 -15.27 12.72 9.12
N ASP A 42 -14.47 12.17 10.04
CA ASP A 42 -14.35 12.66 11.41
C ASP A 42 -13.80 14.10 11.47
N SER A 43 -12.81 14.43 10.65
CA SER A 43 -12.20 15.76 10.61
C SER A 43 -13.17 16.82 10.07
N LEU A 44 -14.00 16.46 9.09
CA LEU A 44 -15.05 17.36 8.57
C LEU A 44 -16.11 17.67 9.64
N ILE A 45 -16.50 16.69 10.47
CA ILE A 45 -17.41 16.92 11.61
C ILE A 45 -16.77 17.87 12.63
N LYS A 46 -15.47 17.71 12.89
CA LYS A 46 -14.70 18.53 13.83
C LYS A 46 -14.29 19.89 13.26
N GLN A 47 -14.65 20.21 12.03
CA GLN A 47 -14.26 21.42 11.29
C GLN A 47 -12.73 21.60 11.15
N ASP A 48 -11.95 20.51 11.26
CA ASP A 48 -10.51 20.52 11.03
C ASP A 48 -10.21 20.26 9.54
N ILE A 49 -10.26 21.34 8.76
CA ILE A 49 -10.01 21.30 7.32
C ILE A 49 -8.58 20.87 6.99
N THR A 50 -7.62 21.15 7.89
CA THR A 50 -6.21 20.80 7.69
C THR A 50 -6.03 19.29 7.72
N THR A 51 -6.51 18.65 8.79
CA THR A 51 -6.45 17.18 8.92
C THR A 51 -7.29 16.50 7.84
N ALA A 52 -8.47 17.04 7.51
CA ALA A 52 -9.29 16.50 6.42
C ALA A 52 -8.53 16.52 5.07
N SER A 53 -7.81 17.60 4.77
CA SER A 53 -7.04 17.72 3.53
C SER A 53 -5.85 16.76 3.51
N TYR A 54 -5.11 16.62 4.61
CA TYR A 54 -4.01 15.66 4.70
C TYR A 54 -4.49 14.23 4.54
N SER A 55 -5.58 13.86 5.22
CA SER A 55 -6.18 12.53 5.09
C SER A 55 -6.69 12.28 3.67
N PHE A 56 -7.27 13.28 3.00
CA PHE A 56 -7.69 13.14 1.61
C PHE A 56 -6.50 12.91 0.66
N ILE A 57 -5.42 13.68 0.80
CA ILE A 57 -4.19 13.48 0.00
C ILE A 57 -3.60 12.09 0.29
N SER A 58 -3.58 11.67 1.55
CA SER A 58 -3.13 10.34 1.97
C SER A 58 -3.91 9.23 1.26
N ILE A 59 -5.25 9.33 1.18
CA ILE A 59 -6.07 8.38 0.41
C ILE A 59 -5.56 8.24 -1.02
N LEU A 60 -5.29 9.37 -1.70
CA LEU A 60 -4.80 9.36 -3.07
C LEU A 60 -3.43 8.71 -3.19
N LEU A 61 -2.51 9.04 -2.27
CA LEU A 61 -1.16 8.49 -2.23
C LEU A 61 -1.15 6.97 -2.02
N TYR A 62 -2.15 6.39 -1.35
CA TYR A 62 -2.25 4.94 -1.14
C TYR A 62 -3.10 4.23 -2.21
N ILE A 63 -4.21 4.80 -2.65
CA ILE A 63 -5.15 4.12 -3.56
C ILE A 63 -4.63 4.06 -5.01
N ILE A 64 -3.95 5.12 -5.46
CA ILE A 64 -3.42 5.22 -6.82
C ILE A 64 -2.35 4.14 -7.08
N PRO A 65 -1.30 4.00 -6.25
CA PRO A 65 -0.34 2.91 -6.43
C PRO A 65 -0.96 1.54 -6.18
N ALA A 66 -1.89 1.38 -5.23
CA ALA A 66 -2.57 0.10 -5.02
C ALA A 66 -3.27 -0.39 -6.30
N TYR A 67 -4.01 0.49 -6.98
CA TYR A 67 -4.64 0.19 -8.26
C TYR A 67 -3.61 -0.11 -9.37
N GLY A 68 -2.55 0.68 -9.44
CA GLY A 68 -1.49 0.47 -10.40
C GLY A 68 -0.73 -0.85 -10.20
N LEU A 69 -0.48 -1.25 -8.95
CA LEU A 69 0.13 -2.53 -8.57
C LEU A 69 -0.80 -3.70 -8.87
N PHE A 70 -2.10 -3.56 -8.63
CA PHE A 70 -3.10 -4.56 -9.03
C PHE A 70 -3.10 -4.81 -10.55
N LYS A 71 -2.91 -3.73 -11.33
CA LYS A 71 -2.75 -3.79 -12.78
C LYS A 71 -1.33 -4.11 -13.25
N LEU A 72 -0.43 -4.49 -12.34
CA LEU A 72 0.96 -4.84 -12.64
C LEU A 72 1.68 -3.75 -13.47
N ARG A 73 1.47 -2.48 -13.13
CA ARG A 73 2.08 -1.34 -13.82
C ARG A 73 3.43 -0.98 -13.22
N ASN A 74 4.45 -0.87 -14.07
CA ASN A 74 5.81 -0.52 -13.65
C ASN A 74 5.93 0.86 -12.98
N TRP A 75 5.11 1.83 -13.38
CA TRP A 75 5.09 3.15 -12.76
C TRP A 75 4.63 3.07 -11.31
N ALA A 76 3.65 2.22 -11.00
CA ALA A 76 3.10 2.05 -9.67
C ALA A 76 4.11 1.41 -8.73
N ARG A 77 4.88 0.43 -9.23
CA ARG A 77 6.03 -0.10 -8.50
C ARG A 77 7.02 1.01 -8.15
N ARG A 78 7.47 1.79 -9.14
CA ARG A 78 8.48 2.84 -8.91
C ARG A 78 7.97 3.90 -7.93
N PHE A 79 6.71 4.32 -8.08
CA PHE A 79 6.06 5.25 -7.17
C PHE A 79 6.06 4.71 -5.74
N GLU A 80 5.54 3.49 -5.54
CA GLU A 80 5.43 2.90 -4.21
C GLU A 80 6.81 2.66 -3.56
N LEU A 81 7.83 2.38 -4.37
CA LEU A 81 9.20 2.21 -3.91
C LEU A 81 9.79 3.54 -3.40
N VAL A 82 9.62 4.62 -4.16
CA VAL A 82 10.04 5.96 -3.75
C VAL A 82 9.25 6.41 -2.51
N PHE A 83 7.93 6.19 -2.53
CA PHE A 83 7.06 6.56 -1.42
C PHE A 83 7.42 5.79 -0.14
N SER A 84 7.70 4.49 -0.25
CA SER A 84 8.17 3.67 0.86
C SER A 84 9.50 4.16 1.43
N PHE A 85 10.45 4.59 0.60
CA PHE A 85 11.70 5.17 1.12
C PHE A 85 11.49 6.49 1.86
N ILE A 86 10.60 7.36 1.36
CA ILE A 86 10.23 8.60 2.05
C ILE A 86 9.61 8.25 3.42
N LEU A 87 8.70 7.28 3.47
CA LEU A 87 8.04 6.85 4.70
C LEU A 87 8.99 6.17 5.68
N ILE A 88 9.98 5.40 5.22
CA ILE A 88 11.04 4.88 6.09
C ILE A 88 11.82 6.04 6.74
N GLY A 89 12.19 7.06 5.96
CA GLY A 89 12.85 8.26 6.50
C GLY A 89 12.00 8.98 7.54
N LEU A 90 10.71 9.18 7.26
CA LEU A 90 9.75 9.74 8.22
C LEU A 90 9.58 8.85 9.46
N GLY A 91 9.55 7.54 9.30
CA GLY A 91 9.47 6.58 10.40
C GLY A 91 10.68 6.64 11.31
N ILE A 92 11.89 6.87 10.77
CA ILE A 92 13.11 7.09 11.57
C ILE A 92 12.99 8.38 12.39
N ILE A 93 12.52 9.48 11.77
CA ILE A 93 12.27 10.73 12.49
C ILE A 93 11.24 10.50 13.61
N MET A 94 10.14 9.83 13.31
CA MET A 94 9.09 9.55 14.30
C MET A 94 9.58 8.66 15.44
N LEU A 95 10.44 7.68 15.15
CA LEU A 95 11.06 6.81 16.15
C LEU A 95 11.94 7.59 17.12
N LEU A 96 12.64 8.62 16.64
CA LEU A 96 13.58 9.42 17.44
C LEU A 96 12.91 10.56 18.21
N PHE A 97 11.83 11.14 17.68
CA PHE A 97 11.31 12.42 18.17
C PHE A 97 9.84 12.41 18.62
N ASP A 98 9.07 11.35 18.35
CA ASP A 98 7.63 11.35 18.62
C ASP A 98 7.15 10.05 19.28
N SER A 99 7.18 8.93 18.55
CA SER A 99 6.69 7.63 19.02
C SER A 99 7.53 6.50 18.47
N VAL A 100 8.21 5.78 19.38
CA VAL A 100 9.00 4.58 19.06
C VAL A 100 8.13 3.53 18.37
N ILE A 101 6.91 3.31 18.87
CA ILE A 101 6.00 2.29 18.33
C ILE A 101 5.56 2.66 16.91
N SER A 102 5.11 3.90 16.71
CA SER A 102 4.64 4.37 15.39
C SER A 102 5.78 4.36 14.37
N GLY A 103 6.96 4.86 14.76
CA GLY A 103 8.14 4.86 13.91
C GLY A 103 8.57 3.44 13.52
N LEU A 104 8.65 2.52 14.48
CA LEU A 104 9.02 1.13 14.21
C LEU A 104 8.00 0.42 13.31
N PHE A 105 6.71 0.68 13.51
CA PHE A 105 5.65 0.15 12.64
C PHE A 105 5.80 0.65 11.20
N ILE A 106 6.01 1.96 10.99
CA ILE A 106 6.18 2.55 9.66
C ILE A 106 7.44 1.99 8.97
N ILE A 107 8.57 1.97 9.67
CA ILE A 107 9.85 1.46 9.12
C ILE A 107 9.69 0.00 8.73
N THR A 108 9.09 -0.83 9.59
CA THR A 108 8.97 -2.27 9.34
C THR A 108 8.05 -2.53 8.15
N THR A 109 6.87 -1.91 8.12
CA THR A 109 5.88 -2.10 7.05
C THR A 109 6.42 -1.64 5.70
N HIS A 110 6.92 -0.40 5.60
CA HIS A 110 7.46 0.13 4.35
C HIS A 110 8.80 -0.50 3.96
N GLY A 111 9.60 -0.96 4.93
CA GLY A 111 10.80 -1.75 4.67
C GLY A 111 10.48 -3.08 4.00
N LEU A 112 9.49 -3.82 4.51
CA LEU A 112 9.01 -5.07 3.89
C LEU A 112 8.45 -4.84 2.49
N ILE A 113 7.67 -3.76 2.30
CA ILE A 113 7.14 -3.37 0.99
C ILE A 113 8.28 -3.09 0.02
N ALA A 114 9.22 -2.22 0.38
CA ALA A 114 10.36 -1.85 -0.48
C ALA A 114 11.21 -3.07 -0.84
N MET A 115 11.53 -3.94 0.14
CA MET A 115 12.26 -5.19 -0.11
C MET A 115 11.54 -6.09 -1.11
N TYR A 116 10.23 -6.25 -0.96
CA TYR A 116 9.45 -7.06 -1.91
C TYR A 116 9.42 -6.42 -3.30
N LEU A 117 9.21 -5.10 -3.43
CA LEU A 117 9.16 -4.42 -4.72
C LEU A 117 10.51 -4.42 -5.45
N LEU A 118 11.63 -4.50 -4.71
CA LEU A 118 12.98 -4.67 -5.27
C LEU A 118 13.30 -6.10 -5.68
N SER A 119 12.58 -7.10 -5.14
CA SER A 119 12.83 -8.52 -5.37
C SER A 119 12.70 -8.92 -6.84
N SER A 120 13.43 -9.97 -7.22
CA SER A 120 13.32 -10.60 -8.54
C SER A 120 11.93 -11.20 -8.77
N GLU A 121 11.24 -11.66 -7.72
CA GLU A 121 9.87 -12.14 -7.79
C GLU A 121 8.90 -11.06 -8.28
N CYS A 122 8.94 -9.86 -7.70
CA CYS A 122 8.09 -8.74 -8.11
C CYS A 122 8.45 -8.27 -9.54
N LYS A 123 9.75 -8.18 -9.86
CA LYS A 123 10.22 -7.85 -11.21
C LYS A 123 9.67 -8.83 -12.25
N ARG A 124 9.72 -10.13 -11.95
CA ARG A 124 9.18 -11.19 -12.83
C ARG A 124 7.67 -11.09 -12.98
N ALA A 125 6.93 -10.84 -11.90
CA ALA A 125 5.48 -10.64 -11.92
C ALA A 125 5.07 -9.45 -12.82
N LEU A 126 5.92 -8.41 -12.87
CA LEU A 126 5.75 -7.22 -13.69
C LEU A 126 6.34 -7.34 -15.12
N GLY A 127 6.91 -8.50 -15.48
CA GLY A 127 7.53 -8.72 -16.78
C GLY A 127 8.82 -7.93 -17.02
N ILE A 128 9.50 -7.48 -15.95
CA ILE A 128 10.75 -6.74 -16.03
C ILE A 128 11.90 -7.75 -16.12
N LYS A 129 12.63 -7.73 -17.24
CA LYS A 129 13.87 -8.51 -17.39
C LYS A 129 14.97 -7.91 -16.51
N ASN A 130 15.68 -8.78 -15.78
CA ASN A 130 16.89 -8.44 -15.03
C ASN A 130 18.04 -8.14 -15.99
#